data_AF-A0A352B149-F1
#
_entry.id   AF-A0A352B149-F1
#
_cell.length_a   1.000
_cell.length_b   1.000
_cell.length_c   1.000
_cell.angle_alpha   90.00
_cell.angle_beta   90.00
_cell.angle_gamma   90.00
#
_symmetry.space_group_name_H-M   'P 1'
#
loop_
_entity.id
_entity.type
_entity.pdbx_description
1 polymer ?
#
loop_
_entity_poly.entity_id
_entity_poly.type
_entity_poly.pdbx_seq_one_letter_code
_entity_poly.pdbx_strand_id
1 'polypeptide(L)'
;TTTGTLLGTSAQIRFTAVAVTWNFSDGGVLLGSGASRSFSAVDTYSVVASVTYRVDYQISGSEWVIGASSIVLESNELEIEVIEPPRRTLLVE
;
A
#
# COMPACT_ATOMS: atom_id res chain seq x y z
N THR A 1 -14.07 -11.27 -7.57
CA THR A 1 -13.61 -11.76 -8.88
C THR A 1 -14.23 -10.88 -9.95
N THR A 2 -13.57 -10.74 -11.09
CA THR A 2 -14.12 -10.05 -12.26
C THR A 2 -14.08 -10.98 -13.47
N THR A 3 -14.79 -10.64 -14.53
CA THR A 3 -14.74 -11.34 -15.81
C THR A 3 -13.98 -10.50 -16.82
N GLY A 4 -13.12 -11.14 -17.61
CA GLY A 4 -12.40 -10.49 -18.71
C GLY A 4 -12.19 -11.46 -19.86
N THR A 5 -11.57 -10.98 -20.94
CA THR A 5 -11.18 -11.82 -22.08
C THR A 5 -9.70 -12.16 -21.97
N LEU A 6 -9.37 -13.45 -21.96
CA LEU A 6 -8.00 -13.95 -22.00
C LEU A 6 -7.87 -14.86 -23.22
N LEU A 7 -6.95 -14.53 -24.13
CA LEU A 7 -6.73 -15.28 -25.39
C LEU A 7 -8.02 -15.48 -26.21
N GLY A 8 -8.89 -14.46 -26.25
CA GLY A 8 -10.15 -14.52 -26.97
C GLY A 8 -11.27 -15.31 -26.28
N THR A 9 -11.04 -15.83 -25.07
CA THR A 9 -12.04 -16.58 -24.29
C THR A 9 -12.42 -15.84 -23.02
N SER A 10 -13.67 -15.97 -22.57
CA SER A 10 -14.10 -15.45 -21.28
C SER A 10 -13.37 -16.15 -20.13
N ALA A 11 -12.79 -15.36 -19.23
CA ALA A 11 -12.05 -15.82 -18.08
C ALA A 11 -12.56 -15.12 -16.81
N GLN A 12 -12.58 -15.85 -15.71
CA GLN A 12 -12.72 -15.27 -14.38
C GLN A 12 -11.32 -14.91 -13.86
N ILE A 13 -11.19 -13.72 -13.29
CA ILE A 13 -9.94 -13.19 -12.77
C ILE A 13 -10.13 -12.83 -11.30
N ARG A 14 -9.15 -13.20 -10.47
CA ARG A 14 -9.10 -12.88 -9.05
C ARG A 14 -7.83 -12.09 -8.76
N PHE A 15 -8.00 -10.99 -8.03
CA PHE A 15 -6.90 -10.21 -7.47
C PHE A 15 -6.90 -10.43 -5.97
N THR A 16 -5.78 -10.94 -5.45
CA THR A 16 -5.60 -11.20 -4.02
C THR A 16 -4.45 -10.36 -3.51
N ALA A 17 -4.68 -9.47 -2.55
CA ALA A 17 -3.59 -8.74 -1.90
C ALA A 17 -2.68 -9.73 -1.17
N VAL A 18 -1.38 -9.69 -1.45
CA VAL A 18 -0.38 -10.62 -0.89
C VAL A 18 0.73 -9.93 -0.12
N ALA A 19 0.97 -8.65 -0.38
CA ALA A 19 1.94 -7.85 0.38
C ALA A 19 1.54 -6.37 0.35
N VAL A 20 1.97 -5.64 1.38
CA VAL A 20 1.85 -4.19 1.49
C VAL A 20 3.19 -3.65 1.97
N THR A 21 3.72 -2.66 1.24
CA THR A 21 4.94 -1.93 1.58
C THR A 21 4.60 -0.45 1.74
N TRP A 22 5.03 0.16 2.83
CA TRP A 22 4.88 1.58 3.09
C TRP A 22 6.22 2.26 2.83
N ASN A 23 6.24 3.17 1.86
CA ASN A 23 7.42 3.93 1.49
C ASN A 23 7.27 5.35 2.00
N PHE A 24 8.20 5.80 2.84
CA PHE A 24 8.24 7.15 3.38
C PHE A 24 9.22 8.02 2.58
N SER A 25 8.93 9.32 2.47
CA SER A 25 9.75 10.28 1.72
C SER A 25 11.19 10.43 2.24
N ASP A 26 11.42 10.06 3.50
CA ASP A 26 12.74 10.03 4.13
C ASP A 26 13.51 8.71 3.91
N GLY A 27 13.00 7.83 3.03
CA GLY A 27 13.59 6.54 2.71
C GLY A 27 13.23 5.41 3.68
N GLY A 28 12.42 5.69 4.71
CA GLY A 28 11.89 4.65 5.58
C GLY A 28 11.00 3.67 4.83
N VAL A 29 11.08 2.38 5.18
CA VAL A 29 10.23 1.33 4.61
C VAL A 29 9.63 0.47 5.72
N LEU A 30 8.32 0.26 5.69
CA LEU A 30 7.62 -0.67 6.58
C LEU A 30 6.82 -1.70 5.77
N LEU A 31 6.63 -2.89 6.34
CA LEU A 31 5.89 -3.98 5.72
C LEU A 31 4.65 -4.33 6.54
N GLY A 32 3.61 -4.79 5.86
CA GLY A 32 2.39 -5.29 6.49
C GLY A 32 1.16 -4.43 6.20
N SER A 33 -0.02 -4.99 6.49
CA SER A 33 -1.32 -4.35 6.22
C SER A 33 -1.55 -3.05 7.00
N GLY A 34 -0.74 -2.79 8.04
CA GLY A 34 -0.68 -1.53 8.75
C GLY A 34 0.76 -1.15 9.07
N ALA A 35 1.00 0.14 9.31
CA ALA A 35 2.28 0.69 9.69
C ALA A 35 2.15 1.52 10.96
N SER A 36 3.18 1.48 11.80
CA SER A 36 3.31 2.35 12.97
C SER A 36 4.75 2.86 13.02
N ARG A 37 4.90 4.18 13.10
CA ARG A 37 6.19 4.87 13.03
C ARG A 37 6.21 6.07 13.94
N SER A 38 7.39 6.40 14.46
CA SER A 38 7.67 7.64 15.19
C SER A 38 8.66 8.49 14.39
N PHE A 39 8.49 9.81 14.44
CA PHE A 39 9.34 10.78 13.76
C PHE A 39 10.11 11.59 14.81
N SER A 40 11.41 11.77 14.59
CA SER A 40 12.30 12.46 15.55
C SER A 40 12.68 13.87 15.13
N ALA A 41 12.58 14.18 13.83
CA ALA A 41 12.87 15.50 13.29
C ALA A 41 11.57 16.21 12.87
N VAL A 42 11.53 17.50 13.17
CA VAL A 42 10.52 18.43 12.66
C VAL A 42 10.72 18.56 11.16
N ASP A 43 9.73 18.10 10.39
CA ASP A 43 9.74 18.12 8.94
C ASP A 43 8.34 17.74 8.40
N THR A 44 8.18 17.85 7.08
CA THR A 44 7.05 17.28 6.35
C THR A 44 7.48 15.97 5.71
N TYR A 45 6.81 14.88 6.11
CA TYR A 45 6.99 13.56 5.55
C TYR A 45 5.81 13.23 4.65
N SER A 46 6.04 12.43 3.62
CA SER A 46 4.96 11.80 2.88
C SER A 46 5.10 10.29 2.88
N VAL A 47 3.97 9.59 2.78
CA VAL A 47 3.94 8.14 2.76
C VAL A 47 2.97 7.63 1.69
N VAL A 48 3.42 6.61 0.95
CA VAL A 48 2.62 5.87 -0.03
C VAL A 48 2.66 4.39 0.32
N ALA A 49 1.49 3.75 0.36
CA ALA A 49 1.39 2.30 0.46
C ALA A 49 1.35 1.68 -0.94
N SER A 50 2.30 0.79 -1.24
CA SER A 50 2.32 -0.05 -2.43
C SER A 50 1.76 -1.43 -2.08
N VAL A 51 0.61 -1.78 -2.64
CA VAL A 51 -0.04 -3.08 -2.43
C VAL A 51 0.25 -4.01 -3.60
N THR A 52 0.87 -5.15 -3.33
CA THR A 52 1.08 -6.20 -4.33
C THR A 52 -0.13 -7.12 -4.35
N TYR A 53 -0.75 -7.28 -5.52
CA TYR A 53 -1.82 -8.21 -5.78
C TYR A 53 -1.31 -9.37 -6.64
N ARG A 54 -1.57 -10.60 -6.18
CA ARG A 54 -1.45 -11.79 -7.02
C ARG A 54 -2.67 -11.90 -7.92
N VAL A 55 -2.43 -12.18 -9.19
CA VAL A 55 -3.45 -12.39 -10.21
C VAL A 55 -3.59 -13.88 -10.48
N ASP A 56 -4.78 -14.40 -10.23
CA ASP A 56 -5.18 -15.78 -10.55
C ASP A 56 -6.27 -15.72 -11.64
N TYR A 57 -6.33 -16.71 -12.54
CA TYR A 57 -7.40 -16.80 -13.55
C TYR A 57 -7.93 -18.22 -13.76
N GLN A 58 -9.15 -18.33 -14.29
CA GLN A 58 -9.78 -19.58 -14.69
C GLN A 58 -10.56 -19.34 -15.99
N ILE A 59 -10.48 -20.27 -16.94
CA ILE A 59 -11.19 -20.20 -18.23
C ILE A 59 -12.32 -21.23 -18.22
N SER A 60 -13.55 -20.80 -18.55
CA SER A 60 -14.70 -21.70 -18.73
C SER A 60 -14.94 -22.72 -17.61
N GLY A 61 -14.67 -22.36 -16.34
CA GLY A 61 -14.90 -23.26 -15.20
C GLY A 61 -13.79 -24.28 -14.92
N SER A 62 -12.64 -24.22 -15.62
CA SER A 62 -11.45 -25.07 -15.39
C SER A 62 -10.79 -24.87 -14.02
N GLU A 63 -9.75 -25.62 -13.66
CA GLU A 63 -8.99 -25.29 -12.44
C GLU A 63 -8.37 -23.88 -12.50
N TRP A 64 -8.24 -23.24 -11.35
CA TRP A 64 -7.58 -21.94 -11.28
C TRP A 64 -6.09 -22.06 -11.59
N VAL A 65 -5.60 -21.20 -12.48
CA VAL A 65 -4.18 -20.92 -12.65
C VAL A 65 -3.79 -19.88 -11.60
N ILE A 66 -3.06 -20.35 -10.58
CA ILE A 66 -2.64 -19.54 -9.44
C ILE A 66 -1.31 -18.86 -9.73
N GLY A 67 -1.18 -17.59 -9.36
CA GLY A 67 0.07 -16.84 -9.50
C GLY A 67 0.46 -16.60 -10.96
N ALA A 68 -0.52 -16.45 -11.84
CA ALA A 68 -0.27 -16.17 -13.25
C ALA A 68 0.47 -14.85 -13.48
N SER A 69 0.24 -13.87 -12.60
CA SER A 69 0.94 -12.59 -12.61
C SER A 69 0.88 -11.90 -11.24
N SER A 70 1.60 -10.79 -11.11
CA SER A 70 1.51 -9.87 -9.98
C SER A 70 1.42 -8.44 -10.48
N ILE A 71 0.58 -7.63 -9.83
CA ILE A 71 0.50 -6.18 -10.08
C ILE A 71 0.73 -5.43 -8.77
N VAL A 72 1.27 -4.22 -8.88
CA VAL A 72 1.41 -3.30 -7.75
C VAL A 72 0.46 -2.13 -7.99
N LEU A 73 -0.32 -1.80 -6.96
CA LEU A 73 -1.15 -0.60 -6.95
C LEU A 73 -0.74 0.27 -5.77
N GLU A 74 -0.54 1.55 -6.04
CA GLU A 74 -0.21 2.55 -5.03
C GLU A 74 -1.49 3.14 -4.44
N SER A 75 -1.46 3.47 -3.15
CA SER A 75 -2.47 4.31 -2.52
C SER A 75 -2.34 5.77 -2.98
N ASN A 76 -3.22 6.63 -2.47
CA ASN A 76 -2.90 8.05 -2.43
C ASN A 76 -1.67 8.32 -1.54
N GLU A 77 -1.10 9.51 -1.69
CA GLU A 77 -0.08 10.03 -0.80
C GLU A 77 -0.73 10.59 0.47
N LEU A 78 -0.13 10.31 1.62
CA LEU A 78 -0.47 10.90 2.90
C LEU A 78 0.67 11.79 3.36
N GLU A 79 0.38 13.08 3.55
CA GLU A 79 1.31 14.05 4.11
C GLU A 79 1.20 14.07 5.64
N ILE A 80 2.35 14.16 6.31
CA ILE A 80 2.48 14.17 7.77
C ILE A 80 3.41 15.32 8.14
N GLU A 81 2.87 16.35 8.77
CA GLU A 81 3.65 17.47 9.31
C GLU A 81 4.04 17.18 10.76
N VAL A 82 5.34 17.18 11.04
CA VAL A 82 5.89 17.02 12.40
C VAL A 82 6.40 18.37 12.87
N ILE A 83 5.81 18.89 13.93
CA ILE A 83 6.14 20.22 14.49
C ILE A 83 6.78 20.12 15.87
N GLU A 84 7.51 21.17 16.28
CA GLU A 84 7.94 21.28 17.68
C GLU A 84 6.72 21.28 18.62
N PRO A 85 6.79 20.57 19.76
CA PRO A 85 5.77 20.70 20.79
C PRO A 85 5.66 22.17 21.23
N PRO A 86 4.45 22.71 21.41
CA PRO A 86 4.29 24.09 21.86
C PRO A 86 4.96 24.29 23.22
N ARG A 87 5.87 25.27 23.31
CA ARG A 87 6.54 25.60 24.57
C ARG A 87 5.57 26.35 25.48
N ARG A 88 5.32 25.82 26.67
CA ARG A 88 4.57 26.53 27.71
C ARG A 88 5.49 27.53 28.41
N THR A 89 5.39 28.80 28.06
CA THR A 89 6.06 29.87 28.81
C THR A 89 5.32 30.07 30.12
N LEU A 90 5.91 29.68 31.24
CA LEU A 90 5.46 30.10 32.57
C LEU A 90 6.05 31.49 32.85
N LEU A 91 5.20 32.48 33.03
CA LEU A 91 5.62 33.76 33.60
C LEU A 91 5.93 33.49 35.07
N VAL A 92 7.18 33.70 35.48
CA VAL A 92 7.53 33.72 36.91
C VAL A 92 7.28 35.15 37.39
N GLU A 93 6.30 35.32 38.27
CA GLU A 93 6.06 36.58 39.02
C GLU A 93 7.05 36.74 40.18
#